data_AF-A0A968L2K3-F1
#
_entry.id   AF-A0A968L2K3-F1
#
_cell.length_a   1.000
_cell.length_b   1.000
_cell.length_c   1.000
_cell.angle_alpha   90.00
_cell.angle_beta   90.00
_cell.angle_gamma   90.00
#
_symmetry.space_group_name_H-M   'P 1'
#
loop_
_entity.id
_entity.type
_entity.pdbx_description
1 polymer ?
#
loop_
_entity_poly.entity_id
_entity_poly.type
_entity_poly.pdbx_seq_one_letter_code
_entity_poly.pdbx_strand_id
1 'polypeptide(L)'
;MIAGSIRREKKESGDIEIVCMPKNILIDDPERMFTQTLVRHPEFVKIINSLEKVKGDAEGKYTQRILPEGIKLDLFTATPDNWGYILAIRTGPEGFSK
;
A
#
# COMPACT_ATOMS: atom_id res chain seq x y z
N MET A 1 -1.89 -7.36 -4.42
CA MET A 1 -1.67 -8.79 -4.13
C MET A 1 -1.66 -8.98 -2.62
N ILE A 2 -2.40 -9.97 -2.12
CA ILE A 2 -2.38 -10.34 -0.69
C ILE A 2 -1.01 -10.93 -0.36
N ALA A 3 -0.43 -10.53 0.78
CA ALA A 3 0.86 -10.98 1.29
C ALA A 3 0.69 -11.56 2.72
N GLY A 4 1.75 -11.52 3.52
CA GLY A 4 1.72 -11.91 4.93
C GLY A 4 1.32 -13.37 5.16
N SER A 5 0.81 -13.64 6.36
CA SER A 5 0.35 -14.97 6.78
C SER A 5 -0.80 -15.52 5.94
N ILE A 6 -1.65 -14.66 5.39
CA ILE A 6 -2.77 -15.07 4.55
C ILE A 6 -2.25 -15.73 3.27
N ARG A 7 -1.24 -15.13 2.61
CA ARG A 7 -0.63 -15.72 1.42
C ARG A 7 0.11 -17.04 1.71
N ARG A 8 0.52 -17.27 2.97
CA ARG A 8 1.12 -18.53 3.43
C ARG A 8 0.11 -19.52 4.02
N GLU A 9 -1.18 -19.23 3.89
CA GLU A 9 -2.28 -20.08 4.37
C GLU A 9 -2.20 -20.41 5.87
N LYS A 10 -1.68 -19.49 6.69
CA LYS A 10 -1.69 -19.67 8.14
C LYS A 10 -3.13 -19.66 8.64
N LYS A 11 -3.51 -20.67 9.42
CA LYS A 11 -4.87 -20.87 9.95
C LYS A 11 -5.47 -19.64 10.65
N GLU A 12 -4.62 -18.86 11.34
CA GLU A 12 -5.02 -17.64 12.04
C GLU A 12 -4.12 -16.47 11.60
N SER A 13 -4.74 -15.38 11.15
CA SER A 13 -4.07 -14.14 10.74
C SER A 13 -4.62 -12.97 11.55
N GLY A 14 -3.74 -12.14 12.12
CA GLY A 14 -4.13 -10.98 12.92
C GLY A 14 -4.30 -9.69 12.13
N ASP A 15 -3.76 -9.65 10.91
CA ASP A 15 -3.73 -8.52 10.00
C ASP A 15 -3.88 -8.98 8.54
N ILE A 16 -4.22 -8.03 7.68
CA ILE A 16 -4.22 -8.17 6.23
C ILE A 16 -3.05 -7.36 5.67
N GLU A 17 -2.17 -8.02 4.92
CA GLU A 17 -1.10 -7.34 4.19
C GLU A 17 -1.39 -7.32 2.69
N ILE A 18 -1.24 -6.17 2.05
CA ILE A 18 -1.39 -6.01 0.61
C ILE A 18 -0.16 -5.30 0.03
N VAL A 19 0.44 -5.90 -1.01
CA VAL A 19 1.40 -5.24 -1.88
C VAL A 19 0.68 -4.79 -3.15
N CYS A 20 0.63 -3.48 -3.43
CA CYS A 20 -0.09 -2.90 -4.56
C CYS A 20 0.78 -1.95 -5.37
N MET A 21 0.43 -1.75 -6.64
CA MET A 21 0.97 -0.69 -7.50
C MET A 21 -0.19 0.25 -7.82
N PRO A 22 -0.40 1.33 -7.03
CA PRO A 22 -1.48 2.27 -7.29
C PRO A 22 -1.24 3.00 -8.61
N LYS A 23 -2.34 3.30 -9.32
CA LYS A 23 -2.27 4.06 -10.55
C LYS A 23 -1.81 5.49 -10.25
N ASN A 24 -0.88 6.00 -11.06
CA ASN A 24 -0.51 7.40 -11.07
C ASN A 24 -1.11 8.09 -12.30
N ILE A 25 -1.37 9.39 -12.19
CA ILE A 25 -1.91 10.24 -13.26
C ILE A 25 -1.12 11.54 -13.35
N LEU A 26 -1.08 12.14 -14.53
CA LEU A 26 -0.58 13.50 -14.70
C LEU A 26 -1.70 14.48 -14.37
N ILE A 27 -1.39 15.47 -13.54
CA ILE A 27 -2.25 16.62 -13.27
C ILE A 27 -1.48 17.91 -13.56
N ASP A 28 -2.19 18.97 -13.93
CA ASP A 28 -1.58 20.29 -14.11
C ASP A 28 -1.04 20.80 -12.77
N ASP A 29 0.17 21.32 -12.78
CA ASP A 29 0.82 21.86 -11.58
C ASP A 29 0.22 23.24 -11.24
N PRO A 30 -0.42 23.39 -10.07
CA PRO A 30 -1.04 24.66 -9.69
C PRO A 30 -0.04 25.78 -9.42
N GLU A 31 1.23 25.45 -9.13
CA GLU A 31 2.29 26.42 -8.85
C GLU A 31 3.11 26.78 -10.10
N ARG A 32 3.02 25.98 -11.17
CA ARG A 32 3.85 26.12 -12.37
C ARG A 32 3.02 25.99 -13.65
N MET A 33 2.71 27.13 -14.25
CA MET A 33 2.04 27.20 -15.56
C MET A 33 2.75 26.32 -16.60
N PHE A 34 1.95 25.55 -17.35
CA PHE A 34 2.39 24.64 -18.42
C PHE A 34 3.25 23.45 -17.98
N THR A 35 3.20 23.06 -16.72
CA THR A 35 3.85 21.84 -16.24
C THR A 35 2.84 20.87 -15.65
N GLN A 36 3.17 19.58 -15.73
CA GLN A 36 2.36 18.51 -15.16
C GLN A 36 3.17 17.72 -14.15
N THR A 37 2.51 17.32 -13.07
CA THR A 37 3.10 16.50 -12.01
C THR A 37 2.45 15.13 -12.01
N LEU A 38 3.28 14.09 -11.91
CA LEU A 38 2.81 12.72 -11.76
C LEU A 38 2.42 12.49 -10.29
N VAL A 39 1.13 12.32 -10.04
CA VAL A 39 0.58 12.09 -8.69
C VAL A 39 -0.09 10.73 -8.59
N ARG A 40 -0.26 10.22 -7.37
CA ARG A 40 -1.12 9.06 -7.13
C ARG A 40 -2.56 9.42 -7.44
N HIS A 41 -3.32 8.47 -8.01
CA HIS A 41 -4.71 8.72 -8.36
C HIS A 41 -5.51 9.25 -7.15
N PRO A 42 -6.19 10.41 -7.24
CA PRO A 42 -6.84 11.05 -6.10
C PRO A 42 -7.88 10.17 -5.40
N GLU A 43 -8.68 9.40 -6.15
CA GLU A 43 -9.65 8.48 -5.53
C GLU A 43 -8.97 7.37 -4.70
N PHE A 44 -7.77 6.92 -5.06
CA PHE A 44 -7.02 5.98 -4.21
C PHE A 44 -6.68 6.64 -2.88
N VAL A 45 -6.14 7.86 -2.93
CA VAL A 45 -5.76 8.63 -1.73
C VAL A 45 -6.98 8.87 -0.84
N LYS A 46 -8.10 9.26 -1.45
CA LYS A 46 -9.39 9.49 -0.76
C LYS A 46 -9.90 8.24 -0.05
N ILE A 47 -9.93 7.08 -0.72
CA ILE A 47 -10.39 5.82 -0.11
C ILE A 47 -9.47 5.40 1.04
N ILE A 48 -8.15 5.52 0.89
CA ILE A 48 -7.22 5.16 1.98
C ILE A 48 -7.33 6.14 3.16
N ASN A 49 -7.63 7.41 2.90
CA ASN A 49 -7.81 8.42 3.94
C ASN A 49 -9.21 8.38 4.58
N SER A 50 -10.19 7.70 4.00
CA SER A 50 -11.49 7.46 4.65
C SER A 50 -11.43 6.35 5.70
N LEU A 51 -10.35 5.57 5.74
CA LEU A 51 -10.10 4.58 6.78
C LEU A 51 -9.35 5.19 7.96
N GLU A 52 -9.53 4.64 9.15
CA GLU A 52 -8.82 5.10 10.35
C GLU A 52 -7.30 4.95 10.16
N LYS A 53 -6.57 6.06 10.29
CA LYS A 53 -5.12 6.11 10.13
C LYS A 53 -4.42 5.65 11.40
N VAL A 54 -3.63 4.58 11.28
CA VAL A 54 -2.69 4.15 12.33
C VAL A 54 -1.33 4.82 12.11
N LYS A 55 -0.75 4.67 10.91
CA LYS A 55 0.54 5.30 10.52
C LYS A 55 0.73 5.32 9.00
N GLY A 56 1.68 6.12 8.52
CA GLY A 56 2.01 6.25 7.12
C GLY A 56 0.95 6.98 6.27
N ASP A 57 1.37 7.46 5.12
CA ASP A 57 0.57 8.32 4.25
C ASP A 57 0.06 7.55 3.03
N ALA A 58 -1.16 7.88 2.60
CA ALA A 58 -1.80 7.26 1.44
C ALA A 58 -1.04 7.46 0.12
N GLU A 59 -0.14 8.44 0.07
CA GLU A 59 0.76 8.70 -1.06
C GLU A 59 2.17 8.12 -0.85
N GLY A 60 2.47 7.64 0.36
CA GLY A 60 3.76 7.07 0.73
C GLY A 60 4.01 5.68 0.14
N LYS A 61 5.16 5.12 0.52
CA LYS A 61 5.54 3.72 0.19
C LYS A 61 4.80 2.70 1.05
N TYR A 62 4.27 3.12 2.19
CA TYR A 62 3.59 2.27 3.16
C TYR A 62 2.56 3.07 3.96
N THR A 63 1.46 2.42 4.28
CA THR A 63 0.41 2.97 5.13
C THR A 63 -0.34 1.87 5.87
N GLN A 64 -0.70 2.11 7.13
CA GLN A 64 -1.48 1.19 7.95
C GLN A 64 -2.83 1.82 8.32
N ARG A 65 -3.90 1.05 8.13
CA ARG A 65 -5.28 1.47 8.37
C ARG A 65 -6.04 0.45 9.22
N ILE A 66 -7.14 0.88 9.84
CA ILE A 66 -8.12 -0.02 10.45
C ILE A 66 -9.33 -0.10 9.52
N LEU A 67 -9.72 -1.31 9.14
CA LEU A 67 -10.94 -1.58 8.39
C LEU A 67 -12.18 -1.44 9.30
N PRO A 68 -13.39 -1.24 8.75
CA PRO A 68 -14.62 -1.13 9.55
C PRO A 68 -14.86 -2.29 10.52
N GLU A 69 -14.34 -3.48 10.20
CA GLU A 69 -14.41 -4.70 11.02
C GLU A 69 -13.39 -4.72 12.17
N GLY A 70 -12.58 -3.66 12.35
CA GLY A 70 -11.51 -3.60 13.35
C GLY A 70 -10.22 -4.32 12.95
N ILE A 71 -10.12 -4.80 11.70
CA ILE A 71 -8.96 -5.52 11.19
C ILE A 71 -7.88 -4.53 10.74
N LYS A 72 -6.62 -4.79 11.11
CA LYS A 72 -5.48 -3.99 10.63
C LYS A 72 -5.16 -4.33 9.19
N LEU A 73 -5.08 -3.30 8.36
CA LEU A 73 -4.62 -3.37 6.97
C LEU A 73 -3.27 -2.70 6.84
N ASP A 74 -2.26 -3.46 6.43
CA ASP A 74 -0.94 -3.00 6.05
C ASP A 74 -0.81 -2.95 4.53
N LEU A 75 -0.70 -1.74 3.98
CA LEU A 75 -0.66 -1.50 2.54
C LEU A 75 0.73 -1.02 2.12
N PHE A 76 1.41 -1.83 1.31
CA PHE A 76 2.73 -1.56 0.74
C PHE A 76 2.60 -1.17 -0.72
N THR A 77 3.15 -0.02 -1.07
CA THR A 77 3.22 0.42 -2.47
C THR A 77 4.52 -0.04 -3.11
N ALA A 78 4.39 -0.67 -4.26
CA ALA A 78 5.48 -1.11 -5.12
C ALA A 78 5.47 -0.36 -6.47
N THR A 79 6.57 -0.48 -7.18
CA THR A 79 6.75 -0.18 -8.61
C THR A 79 7.05 -1.49 -9.34
N PRO A 80 6.99 -1.53 -10.68
CA PRO A 80 7.34 -2.74 -11.43
C PRO A 80 8.71 -3.32 -11.04
N ASP A 81 9.71 -2.46 -10.84
CA ASP A 81 11.09 -2.87 -10.54
C ASP A 81 11.27 -3.50 -9.15
N ASN A 82 10.43 -3.12 -8.19
CA ASN A 82 10.55 -3.61 -6.81
C ASN A 82 9.43 -4.56 -6.38
N TRP A 83 8.43 -4.77 -7.23
CA TRP A 83 7.25 -5.54 -6.89
C TRP A 83 7.60 -6.95 -6.42
N GLY A 84 8.48 -7.65 -7.13
CA GLY A 84 8.83 -9.03 -6.83
C GLY A 84 9.48 -9.19 -5.46
N TYR A 85 10.49 -8.38 -5.14
CA TYR A 85 11.19 -8.49 -3.87
C TYR A 85 10.34 -7.96 -2.70
N ILE A 86 9.55 -6.89 -2.90
CA ILE A 86 8.64 -6.41 -1.85
C ILE A 86 7.62 -7.49 -1.54
N LEU A 87 7.02 -8.11 -2.57
CA LEU A 87 6.09 -9.22 -2.36
C LEU A 87 6.75 -10.37 -1.61
N ALA A 88 7.97 -10.78 -1.97
CA ALA A 88 8.68 -11.85 -1.27
C ALA A 88 8.91 -11.50 0.21
N ILE A 89 9.44 -10.31 0.50
CA ILE A 89 9.71 -9.84 1.88
C ILE A 89 8.41 -9.77 2.69
N ARG A 90 7.35 -9.17 2.13
CA ARG A 90 6.05 -9.04 2.81
C ARG A 90 5.29 -10.35 2.90
N THR A 91 5.62 -11.33 2.07
CA THR A 91 5.10 -12.69 2.21
C THR A 91 5.72 -13.40 3.41
N GLY A 92 6.97 -13.13 3.78
CA GLY A 92 7.62 -13.76 4.93
C GLY A 92 7.71 -15.30 4.82
N PRO A 93 7.81 -16.03 5.96
CA PRO A 93 7.81 -15.56 7.35
C PRO A 93 9.06 -14.72 7.67
N GLU A 94 9.08 -14.01 8.81
CA GLU A 94 10.16 -13.07 9.18
C GLU A 94 11.57 -13.68 9.06
N GLY A 95 11.75 -14.96 9.41
CA GLY A 95 13.04 -15.64 9.32
C GLY A 95 13.49 -16.01 7.91
N PHE A 96 12.61 -15.93 6.90
CA PHE A 96 12.95 -16.25 5.51
C PHE A 96 13.62 -15.07 4.77
N SER A 97 13.42 -13.85 5.25
CA SER A 97 13.90 -12.62 4.59
C SER A 97 14.95 -11.86 5.41
N LYS A 98 15.58 -12.55 6.37
CA LYS A 98 16.73 -12.04 7.14
C LYS A 98 18.04 -12.39 6.45
#